data_AF-A0AAE9Y951-F1
#
_entry.id   AF-A0AAE9Y951-F1
#
_cell.length_a   1.000
_cell.length_b   1.000
_cell.length_c   1.000
_cell.angle_alpha   90.00
_cell.angle_beta   90.00
_cell.angle_gamma   90.00
#
_symmetry.space_group_name_H-M   'P 1'
#
loop_
_entity.id
_entity.type
_entity.pdbx_description
1 polymer ?
#
loop_
_entity_poly.entity_id
_entity_poly.type
_entity_poly.pdbx_seq_one_letter_code
_entity_poly.pdbx_strand_id
1 'polypeptide(L)'
;MTGPPATGRGGDLPALPDGWTVVRTWGPLSFTTHALLRRPDGTEVEWSSRRHRKGLGLRRPDGHRLRAVEGRWGGRPQASSWWMGGLFAFGSVCFALGSVPLFFDHVDGSVVAATFFVGSLAFTAAAAVQYHEAARAPEGVLPDSARPGLRHLVRWKPHRLDWWASAVQLVGTVLFNVSTFAATRADLDAEQVRRLVWAPDVYGSVCFLVASGMAWSEVNRGVRPRPDGSVGWRIGLVNLVGSIAFGVSAVAARIVTTTGEPANITLVNLGTFVGAVGFLVGAVLLPVESAADGDAAPSSSPRTGDDALRRRS
;
A
#
# COMPACT_ATOMS: atom_id res chain seq x y z
N MET A 1 24.52 -22.37 24.95
CA MET A 1 23.50 -21.44 25.46
C MET A 1 22.45 -21.23 24.38
N THR A 2 21.48 -22.13 24.33
CA THR A 2 20.28 -22.01 23.51
C THR A 2 19.28 -21.17 24.27
N GLY A 3 19.02 -19.95 23.80
CA GLY A 3 17.94 -19.12 24.35
C GLY A 3 16.60 -19.87 24.24
N PRO A 4 15.64 -19.61 25.14
CA PRO A 4 14.35 -20.28 25.10
C PRO A 4 13.66 -20.02 23.74
N PRO A 5 12.91 -20.98 23.18
CA PRO A 5 12.11 -20.74 22.01
C PRO A 5 11.14 -19.61 22.33
N ALA A 6 11.20 -18.52 21.57
CA ALA A 6 10.18 -17.50 21.64
C ALA A 6 8.87 -18.17 21.20
N THR A 7 8.03 -18.53 22.17
CA THR A 7 6.65 -18.93 21.95
C THR A 7 5.91 -17.72 21.40
N GLY A 8 6.02 -17.50 20.09
CA GLY A 8 5.19 -16.54 19.38
C GLY A 8 3.74 -16.93 19.64
N ARG A 9 2.97 -16.00 20.21
CA ARG A 9 1.51 -16.14 20.28
C ARG A 9 1.02 -16.42 18.86
N GLY A 10 0.56 -17.65 18.60
CA GLY A 10 0.09 -18.10 17.29
C GLY A 10 -1.20 -17.41 16.78
N GLY A 11 -1.55 -16.23 17.31
CA GLY A 11 -2.75 -15.48 16.94
C GLY A 11 -2.58 -14.51 15.76
N ASP A 12 -1.34 -14.21 15.36
CA ASP A 12 -1.07 -13.14 14.39
C ASP A 12 -0.70 -13.65 12.98
N LEU A 13 -0.50 -14.96 12.83
CA LEU A 13 -0.20 -15.60 11.55
C LEU A 13 -1.46 -16.22 10.94
N PRO A 14 -1.59 -16.22 9.59
CA PRO A 14 -2.59 -17.03 8.90
C PRO A 14 -2.44 -18.53 9.21
N ALA A 15 -3.50 -19.30 8.95
CA ALA A 15 -3.51 -20.74 9.20
C ALA A 15 -2.34 -21.46 8.48
N LEU A 16 -1.69 -22.35 9.21
CA LEU A 16 -0.58 -23.16 8.70
C LEU A 16 -1.10 -24.52 8.23
N PRO A 17 -0.55 -25.11 7.16
CA PRO A 17 -0.84 -26.50 6.80
C PRO A 17 -0.31 -27.48 7.86
N ASP A 18 -0.86 -28.69 7.87
CA ASP A 18 -0.48 -29.73 8.82
C ASP A 18 1.03 -30.04 8.77
N GLY A 19 1.64 -30.16 9.95
CA GLY A 19 3.06 -30.46 10.13
C GLY A 19 4.00 -29.27 9.87
N TRP A 20 3.48 -28.09 9.52
CA TRP A 20 4.30 -26.88 9.45
C TRP A 20 4.51 -26.29 10.83
N THR A 21 5.69 -25.70 11.06
CA THR A 21 6.04 -25.09 12.33
C THR A 21 6.57 -23.67 12.13
N VAL A 22 6.29 -22.80 13.09
CA VAL A 22 6.84 -21.44 13.12
C VAL A 22 8.23 -21.50 13.76
N VAL A 23 9.28 -21.18 12.99
CA VAL A 23 10.65 -21.09 13.51
C VAL A 23 10.86 -19.75 14.19
N ARG A 24 10.42 -18.66 13.55
CA ARG A 24 10.61 -17.30 14.04
C ARG A 24 9.56 -16.36 13.45
N THR A 25 9.12 -15.37 14.22
CA THR A 25 8.35 -14.22 13.73
C THR A 25 9.10 -12.92 13.99
N TRP A 26 8.84 -11.91 13.15
CA TRP A 26 9.32 -10.55 13.39
C TRP A 26 8.43 -9.51 12.71
N GLY A 27 8.52 -8.28 13.18
CA GLY A 27 7.85 -7.12 12.63
C GLY A 27 8.01 -5.90 13.54
N PRO A 28 7.39 -4.77 13.18
CA PRO A 28 7.42 -3.56 13.99
C PRO A 28 6.52 -3.71 15.22
N LEU A 29 7.00 -3.23 16.37
CA LEU A 29 6.28 -3.27 17.64
C LEU A 29 5.80 -4.70 17.97
N SER A 30 4.51 -4.88 18.25
CA SER A 30 3.88 -6.17 18.53
C SER A 30 3.29 -6.84 17.28
N PHE A 31 3.44 -6.27 16.09
CA PHE A 31 2.85 -6.81 14.87
C PHE A 31 3.75 -7.85 14.22
N THR A 32 3.16 -8.98 13.82
CA THR A 32 3.84 -9.97 12.97
C THR A 32 3.67 -9.59 11.51
N THR A 33 4.73 -9.11 10.87
CA THR A 33 4.73 -8.81 9.42
C THR A 33 5.51 -9.82 8.60
N HIS A 34 6.36 -10.62 9.27
CA HIS A 34 7.18 -11.64 8.65
C HIS A 34 7.32 -12.87 9.57
N ALA A 35 7.50 -14.03 8.96
CA ALA A 35 7.76 -15.27 9.67
C ALA A 35 8.65 -16.21 8.85
N LEU A 36 9.50 -16.94 9.56
CA LEU A 36 10.24 -18.08 9.05
C LEU A 36 9.48 -19.34 9.47
N LEU A 37 9.05 -20.12 8.49
CA LEU A 37 8.26 -21.32 8.66
C LEU A 37 9.10 -22.52 8.23
N ARG A 38 8.95 -23.64 8.93
CA ARG A 38 9.60 -24.91 8.58
C ARG A 38 8.55 -25.92 8.18
N ARG A 39 8.79 -26.55 7.03
CA ARG A 39 7.95 -27.59 6.44
C ARG A 39 8.23 -28.96 7.08
N PRO A 40 7.31 -29.94 6.92
CA PRO A 40 7.55 -31.31 7.39
C PRO A 40 8.82 -31.96 6.80
N ASP A 41 9.22 -31.55 5.59
CA ASP A 41 10.45 -32.01 4.92
C ASP A 41 11.73 -31.30 5.40
N GLY A 42 11.63 -30.46 6.44
CA GLY A 42 12.75 -29.69 7.00
C GLY A 42 13.08 -28.40 6.23
N THR A 43 12.48 -28.15 5.06
CA THR A 43 12.72 -26.93 4.29
C THR A 43 12.19 -25.71 5.02
N GLU A 44 13.01 -24.64 5.09
CA GLU A 44 12.58 -23.35 5.63
C GLU A 44 12.10 -22.41 4.52
N VAL A 45 11.02 -21.68 4.80
CA VAL A 45 10.41 -20.70 3.90
C VAL A 45 9.98 -19.45 4.65
N GLU A 46 10.14 -18.31 4.02
CA GLU A 46 9.77 -17.01 4.54
C GLU A 46 8.36 -16.60 4.07
N TRP A 47 7.53 -16.27 5.04
CA TRP A 47 6.24 -15.62 4.87
C TRP A 47 6.38 -14.11 5.15
N SER A 48 5.69 -13.28 4.37
CA SER A 48 5.51 -11.87 4.68
C SER A 48 4.05 -11.45 4.44
N SER A 49 3.54 -10.58 5.31
CA SER A 49 2.19 -10.02 5.25
C SER A 49 1.88 -9.39 3.88
N ARG A 50 2.84 -8.65 3.30
CA ARG A 50 2.69 -8.02 1.97
C ARG A 50 2.53 -9.03 0.85
N ARG A 51 3.37 -10.06 0.79
CA ARG A 51 3.24 -11.09 -0.26
C ARG A 51 1.99 -11.94 -0.06
N HIS A 52 1.62 -12.19 1.19
CA HIS A 52 0.44 -12.94 1.57
C HIS A 52 -0.85 -12.27 1.08
N ARG A 53 -1.08 -10.98 1.37
CA ARG A 53 -2.27 -10.26 0.87
C ARG A 53 -2.32 -10.19 -0.66
N LYS A 54 -1.15 -10.10 -1.29
CA LYS A 54 -1.00 -10.10 -2.75
C LYS A 54 -1.06 -11.49 -3.38
N GLY A 55 -1.14 -12.56 -2.59
CA GLY A 55 -1.18 -13.93 -3.09
C GLY A 55 0.11 -14.37 -3.79
N LEU A 56 1.22 -13.67 -3.59
CA LEU A 56 2.49 -13.91 -4.28
C LEU A 56 3.27 -15.11 -3.70
N GLY A 57 2.77 -15.71 -2.63
CA GLY A 57 3.34 -16.91 -2.00
C GLY A 57 4.57 -16.66 -1.14
N LEU A 58 5.27 -17.76 -0.84
CA LEU A 58 6.38 -17.84 0.12
C LEU A 58 7.73 -17.70 -0.59
N ARG A 59 8.78 -17.32 0.13
CA ARG A 59 10.17 -17.21 -0.37
C ARG A 59 11.09 -18.21 0.32
N ARG A 60 12.25 -18.55 -0.26
CA ARG A 60 13.30 -19.29 0.44
C ARG A 60 14.37 -18.33 0.98
N PRO A 61 14.89 -18.58 2.20
CA PRO A 61 15.95 -17.77 2.77
C PRO A 61 17.33 -18.23 2.27
N ASP A 62 17.82 -17.71 1.14
CA ASP A 62 19.19 -17.99 0.68
C ASP A 62 20.12 -16.79 0.86
N GLY A 63 21.04 -16.91 1.83
CA GLY A 63 22.39 -16.30 1.83
C GLY A 63 22.56 -14.84 1.36
N HIS A 64 21.66 -13.92 1.73
CA HIS A 64 21.65 -12.47 1.39
C HIS A 64 20.79 -12.04 0.18
N ARG A 65 20.15 -12.96 -0.56
CA ARG A 65 19.18 -12.61 -1.61
C ARG A 65 17.94 -13.47 -1.53
N LEU A 66 16.79 -12.83 -1.34
CA LEU A 66 15.49 -13.50 -1.34
C LEU A 66 15.09 -13.82 -2.78
N ARG A 67 15.27 -15.08 -3.21
CA ARG A 67 14.69 -15.56 -4.48
C ARG A 67 13.28 -16.10 -4.23
N ALA A 68 12.37 -15.80 -5.16
CA ALA A 68 11.10 -16.51 -5.24
C ALA A 68 11.38 -18.00 -5.47
N VAL A 69 10.61 -18.87 -4.82
CA VAL A 69 10.82 -20.32 -4.89
C VAL A 69 10.49 -20.82 -6.28
N GLU A 70 11.46 -21.45 -6.95
CA GLU A 70 11.23 -22.30 -8.13
C GLU A 70 10.36 -23.50 -7.74
N GLY A 71 9.32 -23.74 -8.53
CA GLY A 71 8.24 -24.67 -8.22
C GLY A 71 6.98 -23.91 -7.86
N ARG A 72 5.84 -24.48 -8.23
CA ARG A 72 4.47 -23.91 -8.23
C ARG A 72 4.00 -23.25 -6.91
N TRP A 73 4.59 -22.13 -6.50
CA TRP A 73 4.26 -21.37 -5.28
C TRP A 73 4.19 -19.85 -5.52
N GLY A 74 4.01 -19.42 -6.78
CA GLY A 74 3.73 -18.04 -7.18
C GLY A 74 2.26 -17.90 -7.58
N GLY A 75 1.53 -16.97 -6.96
CA GLY A 75 0.17 -16.65 -7.39
C GLY A 75 0.13 -15.70 -8.58
N ARG A 76 -1.03 -15.62 -9.24
CA ARG A 76 -1.24 -14.73 -10.39
C ARG A 76 -1.21 -13.27 -9.91
N PRO A 77 -0.57 -12.33 -10.65
CA PRO A 77 -0.70 -10.91 -10.37
C PRO A 77 -2.19 -10.55 -10.29
N GLN A 78 -2.60 -10.00 -9.16
CA GLN A 78 -4.02 -9.70 -8.94
C GLN A 78 -4.42 -8.50 -9.80
N ALA A 79 -5.59 -8.59 -10.44
CA ALA A 79 -6.21 -7.44 -11.11
C ALA A 79 -6.39 -6.26 -10.15
N SER A 80 -6.49 -6.50 -8.83
CA SER A 80 -6.55 -5.45 -7.80
C SER A 80 -5.33 -4.52 -7.83
N SER A 81 -4.11 -5.04 -8.04
CA SER A 81 -2.90 -4.22 -8.11
C SER A 81 -2.91 -3.25 -9.29
N TRP A 82 -3.48 -3.68 -10.43
CA TRP A 82 -3.61 -2.85 -11.63
C TRP A 82 -4.67 -1.76 -11.45
N TRP A 83 -5.85 -2.12 -10.94
CA TRP A 83 -6.90 -1.14 -10.64
C TRP A 83 -6.45 -0.13 -9.58
N MET A 84 -5.83 -0.62 -8.50
CA MET A 84 -5.30 0.22 -7.43
C MET A 84 -4.22 1.17 -7.95
N GLY A 85 -3.25 0.66 -8.73
CA GLY A 85 -2.22 1.47 -9.36
C GLY A 85 -2.79 2.51 -10.32
N GLY A 86 -3.72 2.13 -11.19
CA GLY A 86 -4.36 3.05 -12.15
C GLY A 86 -5.14 4.17 -11.46
N LEU A 87 -5.93 3.85 -10.43
CA LEU A 87 -6.69 4.84 -9.67
C LEU A 87 -5.77 5.80 -8.89
N PHE A 88 -4.73 5.29 -8.22
CA PHE A 88 -3.75 6.14 -7.54
C PHE A 88 -2.98 7.02 -8.53
N ALA A 89 -2.61 6.49 -9.70
CA ALA A 89 -1.91 7.25 -10.72
C ALA A 89 -2.78 8.38 -11.27
N PHE A 90 -4.04 8.08 -11.61
CA PHE A 90 -4.99 9.10 -12.09
C PHE A 90 -5.22 10.20 -11.04
N GLY A 91 -5.47 9.82 -9.79
CA GLY A 91 -5.60 10.78 -8.69
C GLY A 91 -4.34 11.66 -8.52
N SER A 92 -3.17 11.03 -8.58
CA SER A 92 -1.88 11.75 -8.47
C SER A 92 -1.67 12.74 -9.63
N VAL A 93 -2.05 12.38 -10.86
CA VAL A 93 -1.97 13.28 -12.02
C VAL A 93 -2.86 14.51 -11.82
N CYS A 94 -4.11 14.33 -11.39
CA CYS A 94 -5.00 15.45 -11.07
C CYS A 94 -4.37 16.40 -10.04
N PHE A 95 -3.78 15.86 -8.98
CA PHE A 95 -3.13 16.64 -7.94
C PHE A 95 -1.87 17.37 -8.40
N ALA A 96 -1.05 16.72 -9.21
CA ALA A 96 0.14 17.35 -9.80
C ALA A 96 -0.28 18.49 -10.74
N LEU A 97 -1.28 18.26 -11.61
CA LEU A 97 -1.81 19.26 -12.53
C LEU A 97 -2.40 20.46 -11.77
N GLY A 98 -3.25 20.23 -10.76
CA GLY A 98 -3.84 21.30 -9.97
C GLY A 98 -2.82 22.17 -9.21
N SER A 99 -1.59 21.68 -9.02
CA SER A 99 -0.56 22.34 -8.22
C SER A 99 0.52 23.05 -9.05
N VAL A 100 0.45 23.03 -10.38
CA VAL A 100 1.43 23.71 -11.24
C VAL A 100 0.89 25.04 -11.79
N PRO A 101 1.72 26.11 -11.82
CA PRO A 101 1.30 27.42 -12.34
C PRO A 101 0.76 27.36 -13.77
N LEU A 102 1.36 26.51 -14.60
CA LEU A 102 0.94 26.28 -15.99
C LEU A 102 -0.53 25.83 -16.12
N PHE A 103 -1.12 25.29 -15.06
CA PHE A 103 -2.53 24.94 -15.04
C PHE A 103 -3.35 25.98 -14.29
N PHE A 104 -3.03 26.26 -13.02
CA PHE A 104 -3.89 27.10 -12.18
C PHE A 104 -3.90 28.59 -12.57
N ASP A 105 -2.89 29.09 -13.29
CA ASP A 105 -2.89 30.48 -13.81
C ASP A 105 -3.70 30.62 -15.11
N HIS A 106 -4.10 29.50 -15.73
CA HIS A 106 -4.68 29.46 -17.08
C HIS A 106 -6.10 28.91 -17.13
N VAL A 107 -6.65 28.43 -16.02
CA VAL A 107 -8.03 27.92 -15.92
C VAL A 107 -8.74 28.50 -14.71
N ASP A 108 -10.06 28.56 -14.76
CA ASP A 108 -10.85 29.08 -13.65
C ASP A 108 -10.59 28.29 -12.35
N GLY A 109 -10.59 28.98 -11.22
CA GLY A 109 -10.37 28.36 -9.90
C GLY A 109 -11.36 27.23 -9.58
N SER A 110 -12.60 27.30 -10.12
CA SER A 110 -13.59 26.24 -10.02
C SER A 110 -13.15 24.95 -10.72
N VAL A 111 -12.45 25.06 -11.86
CA VAL A 111 -11.88 23.93 -12.60
C VAL A 111 -10.68 23.35 -11.87
N VAL A 112 -9.83 24.20 -11.27
CA VAL A 112 -8.72 23.76 -10.40
C VAL A 112 -9.28 22.96 -9.21
N ALA A 113 -10.28 23.50 -8.51
CA ALA A 113 -10.92 22.83 -7.38
C ALA A 113 -11.58 21.51 -7.80
N ALA A 114 -12.29 21.49 -8.93
CA ALA A 114 -12.89 20.27 -9.47
C ALA A 114 -11.84 19.21 -9.84
N THR A 115 -10.67 19.63 -10.34
CA THR A 115 -9.55 18.73 -10.67
C THR A 115 -9.04 18.02 -9.41
N PHE A 116 -8.83 18.76 -8.32
CA PHE A 116 -8.46 18.18 -7.03
C PHE A 116 -9.56 17.25 -6.48
N PHE A 117 -10.82 17.66 -6.57
CA PHE A 117 -11.94 16.85 -6.10
C PHE A 117 -12.04 15.52 -6.87
N VAL A 118 -12.00 15.54 -8.20
CA VAL A 118 -11.98 14.33 -9.03
C VAL A 118 -10.79 13.43 -8.68
N GLY A 119 -9.61 14.02 -8.48
CA GLY A 119 -8.43 13.28 -8.04
C GLY A 119 -8.63 12.59 -6.68
N SER A 120 -9.26 13.26 -5.72
CA SER A 120 -9.51 12.72 -4.38
C SER A 120 -10.50 11.54 -4.38
N LEU A 121 -11.50 11.57 -5.28
CA LEU A 121 -12.40 10.43 -5.48
C LEU A 121 -11.64 9.20 -5.98
N ALA A 122 -10.70 9.37 -6.90
CA ALA A 122 -9.86 8.29 -7.40
C ALA A 122 -8.94 7.72 -6.30
N PHE A 123 -8.33 8.58 -5.47
CA PHE A 123 -7.58 8.15 -4.28
C PHE A 123 -8.44 7.32 -3.31
N THR A 124 -9.69 7.74 -3.09
CA THR A 124 -10.63 7.04 -2.22
C THR A 124 -11.02 5.68 -2.78
N ALA A 125 -11.30 5.60 -4.08
CA ALA A 125 -11.56 4.33 -4.75
C ALA A 125 -10.34 3.39 -4.66
N ALA A 126 -9.13 3.90 -4.86
CA ALA A 126 -7.89 3.13 -4.72
C ALA A 126 -7.69 2.61 -3.29
N ALA A 127 -7.91 3.47 -2.29
CA ALA A 127 -7.82 3.11 -0.87
C ALA A 127 -8.88 2.06 -0.49
N ALA A 128 -10.08 2.13 -1.04
CA ALA A 128 -11.12 1.13 -0.84
C ALA A 128 -10.72 -0.25 -1.44
N VAL A 129 -10.12 -0.26 -2.63
CA VAL A 129 -9.55 -1.49 -3.23
C VAL A 129 -8.42 -2.04 -2.35
N GLN A 130 -7.55 -1.19 -1.83
CA GLN A 130 -6.46 -1.58 -0.92
C GLN A 130 -6.97 -2.16 0.39
N TYR A 131 -7.97 -1.52 1.01
CA TYR A 131 -8.63 -2.02 2.21
C TYR A 131 -9.32 -3.36 1.95
N HIS A 132 -10.02 -3.50 0.82
CA HIS A 132 -10.64 -4.77 0.41
C HIS A 132 -9.60 -5.88 0.24
N GLU A 133 -8.44 -5.59 -0.38
CA GLU A 133 -7.33 -6.55 -0.51
C GLU A 133 -6.80 -6.98 0.86
N ALA A 134 -6.53 -6.03 1.78
CA ALA A 134 -6.07 -6.34 3.13
C ALA A 134 -7.12 -7.16 3.91
N ALA A 135 -8.37 -6.72 3.91
CA ALA A 135 -9.46 -7.38 4.62
C ALA A 135 -9.78 -8.78 4.08
N ARG A 136 -9.50 -9.04 2.80
CA ARG A 136 -9.71 -10.35 2.15
C ARG A 136 -8.43 -11.13 1.84
N ALA A 137 -7.33 -10.81 2.53
CA ALA A 137 -6.13 -11.63 2.47
C ALA A 137 -6.46 -13.11 2.79
N PRO A 138 -5.79 -14.09 2.14
CA PRO A 138 -6.10 -15.51 2.29
C PRO A 138 -6.07 -15.99 3.75
N GLU A 139 -6.92 -16.95 4.12
CA GLU A 139 -7.01 -17.42 5.51
C GLU A 139 -5.79 -18.27 5.94
N GLY A 140 -5.12 -18.89 4.97
CA GLY A 140 -3.89 -19.65 5.18
C GLY A 140 -2.67 -18.97 4.54
N VAL A 141 -1.47 -19.47 4.89
CA VAL A 141 -0.20 -18.94 4.37
C VAL A 141 0.07 -19.30 2.90
N LEU A 142 -0.67 -20.25 2.34
CA LEU A 142 -0.51 -20.71 0.96
C LEU A 142 -1.27 -19.82 -0.03
N PRO A 143 -0.77 -19.61 -1.27
CA PRO A 143 -1.43 -18.80 -2.29
C PRO A 143 -2.86 -19.23 -2.61
N ASP A 144 -3.10 -20.55 -2.63
CA ASP A 144 -4.38 -21.17 -2.99
C ASP A 144 -5.36 -21.26 -1.80
N SER A 145 -4.98 -20.72 -0.64
CA SER A 145 -5.86 -20.72 0.53
C SER A 145 -7.14 -19.93 0.26
N ALA A 146 -8.25 -20.41 0.83
CA ALA A 146 -9.54 -19.75 0.69
C ALA A 146 -9.46 -18.27 1.11
N ARG A 147 -10.10 -17.40 0.32
CA ARG A 147 -10.27 -16.00 0.67
C ARG A 147 -11.57 -15.81 1.45
N PRO A 148 -11.56 -14.99 2.51
CA PRO A 148 -12.76 -14.72 3.26
C PRO A 148 -13.86 -14.07 2.39
N GLY A 149 -15.13 -14.30 2.75
CA GLY A 149 -16.27 -13.63 2.14
C GLY A 149 -16.38 -12.14 2.50
N LEU A 150 -17.32 -11.42 1.89
CA LEU A 150 -17.48 -9.96 2.04
C LEU A 150 -17.73 -9.50 3.49
N ARG A 151 -18.31 -10.35 4.35
CA ARG A 151 -18.48 -10.05 5.79
C ARG A 151 -17.17 -9.69 6.51
N HIS A 152 -16.02 -10.11 5.98
CA HIS A 152 -14.71 -9.80 6.58
C HIS A 152 -14.23 -8.36 6.31
N LEU A 153 -14.91 -7.60 5.44
CA LEU A 153 -14.66 -6.17 5.24
C LEU A 153 -14.96 -5.34 6.49
N VAL A 154 -15.89 -5.80 7.33
CA VAL A 154 -16.25 -5.12 8.59
C VAL A 154 -15.74 -5.85 9.83
N ARG A 155 -15.02 -6.97 9.65
CA ARG A 155 -14.47 -7.73 10.77
C ARG A 155 -13.24 -7.03 11.31
N TRP A 156 -13.24 -6.79 12.61
CA TRP A 156 -12.11 -6.27 13.35
C TRP A 156 -10.89 -7.20 13.24
N LYS A 157 -9.76 -6.67 12.77
CA LYS A 157 -8.47 -7.40 12.64
C LYS A 157 -7.31 -6.59 13.27
N PRO A 158 -7.31 -6.40 14.59
CA PRO A 158 -6.42 -5.45 15.26
C PRO A 158 -4.95 -5.90 15.26
N HIS A 159 -4.69 -7.19 15.09
CA HIS A 159 -3.35 -7.79 15.05
C HIS A 159 -2.67 -7.64 13.68
N ARG A 160 -3.33 -7.00 12.71
CA ARG A 160 -2.84 -6.85 11.35
C ARG A 160 -2.49 -5.41 11.03
N LEU A 161 -1.19 -5.16 10.88
CA LEU A 161 -0.67 -3.83 10.57
C LEU A 161 -1.17 -3.33 9.21
N ASP A 162 -1.29 -4.22 8.22
CA ASP A 162 -1.77 -3.88 6.88
C ASP A 162 -3.25 -3.51 6.86
N TRP A 163 -4.06 -4.13 7.73
CA TRP A 163 -5.45 -3.74 7.95
C TRP A 163 -5.55 -2.34 8.55
N TRP A 164 -4.75 -2.02 9.58
CA TRP A 164 -4.69 -0.68 10.14
C TRP A 164 -4.20 0.37 9.16
N ALA A 165 -3.09 0.09 8.44
CA ALA A 165 -2.54 1.01 7.45
C ALA A 165 -3.58 1.37 6.38
N SER A 166 -4.26 0.36 5.82
CA SER A 166 -5.29 0.58 4.79
C SER A 166 -6.58 1.22 5.35
N ALA A 167 -6.97 0.91 6.59
CA ALA A 167 -8.13 1.54 7.24
C ALA A 167 -7.89 3.03 7.53
N VAL A 168 -6.73 3.36 8.12
CA VAL A 168 -6.34 4.75 8.39
C VAL A 168 -6.20 5.53 7.09
N GLN A 169 -5.60 4.93 6.06
CA GLN A 169 -5.51 5.53 4.72
C GLN A 169 -6.91 5.85 4.16
N LEU A 170 -7.85 4.91 4.25
CA LEU A 170 -9.21 5.11 3.76
C LEU A 170 -9.92 6.25 4.50
N VAL A 171 -9.80 6.31 5.84
CA VAL A 171 -10.32 7.44 6.63
C VAL A 171 -9.70 8.75 6.17
N GLY A 172 -8.37 8.77 5.95
CA GLY A 172 -7.66 9.93 5.41
C GLY A 172 -8.23 10.39 4.08
N THR A 173 -8.48 9.47 3.14
CA THR A 173 -9.05 9.83 1.82
C THR A 173 -10.47 10.38 1.91
N VAL A 174 -11.28 9.92 2.87
CA VAL A 174 -12.64 10.45 3.09
C VAL A 174 -12.58 11.87 3.64
N LEU A 175 -11.75 12.13 4.66
CA LEU A 175 -11.55 13.49 5.17
C LEU A 175 -11.04 14.43 4.08
N PHE A 176 -10.16 13.91 3.24
CA PHE A 176 -9.61 14.63 2.12
C PHE A 176 -10.65 14.94 1.04
N ASN A 177 -11.58 14.03 0.73
CA ASN A 177 -12.74 14.33 -0.11
C ASN A 177 -13.63 15.43 0.47
N VAL A 178 -13.82 15.45 1.79
CA VAL A 178 -14.60 16.51 2.45
C VAL A 178 -13.93 17.86 2.21
N SER A 179 -12.60 17.93 2.37
CA SER A 179 -11.80 19.13 2.09
C SER A 179 -11.92 19.59 0.63
N THR A 180 -11.63 18.70 -0.32
CA THR A 180 -11.62 19.05 -1.75
C THR A 180 -13.01 19.35 -2.30
N PHE A 181 -14.06 18.68 -1.81
CA PHE A 181 -15.44 19.01 -2.13
C PHE A 181 -15.84 20.39 -1.58
N ALA A 182 -15.49 20.68 -0.33
CA ALA A 182 -15.74 22.00 0.23
C ALA A 182 -15.01 23.10 -0.56
N ALA A 183 -13.79 22.83 -1.04
CA ALA A 183 -13.03 23.76 -1.86
C ALA A 183 -13.65 24.04 -3.24
N THR A 184 -14.60 23.23 -3.73
CA THR A 184 -15.33 23.55 -4.98
C THR A 184 -16.44 24.59 -4.77
N ARG A 185 -16.73 24.96 -3.52
CA ARG A 185 -17.77 25.95 -3.20
C ARG A 185 -17.20 27.36 -3.20
N ALA A 186 -17.90 28.29 -3.81
CA ALA A 186 -17.52 29.69 -3.90
C ALA A 186 -18.08 30.55 -2.73
N ASP A 187 -19.00 30.01 -1.93
CA ASP A 187 -19.81 30.74 -0.95
C ASP A 187 -19.35 30.51 0.51
N LEU A 188 -18.09 30.14 0.73
CA LEU A 188 -17.57 29.86 2.07
C LEU A 188 -16.98 31.09 2.74
N ASP A 189 -17.41 31.36 3.97
CA ASP A 189 -16.73 32.34 4.83
C ASP A 189 -15.41 31.78 5.39
N ALA A 190 -14.58 32.64 5.97
CA ALA A 190 -13.25 32.24 6.47
C ALA A 190 -13.30 31.17 7.59
N GLU A 191 -14.36 31.11 8.40
CA GLU A 191 -14.53 30.07 9.41
C GLU A 191 -14.93 28.74 8.78
N GLN A 192 -15.81 28.78 7.77
CA GLN A 192 -16.17 27.62 6.99
C GLN A 192 -14.98 27.06 6.21
N VAL A 193 -14.11 27.90 5.62
CA VAL A 193 -12.87 27.42 4.97
C VAL A 193 -11.95 26.75 6.01
N ARG A 194 -11.79 27.34 7.21
CA ARG A 194 -11.01 26.71 8.29
C ARG A 194 -11.55 25.34 8.68
N ARG A 195 -12.87 25.22 8.84
CA ARG A 195 -13.52 24.01 9.36
C ARG A 195 -13.75 22.92 8.31
N LEU A 196 -14.07 23.30 7.07
CA LEU A 196 -14.49 22.37 6.01
C LEU A 196 -13.37 22.06 5.02
N VAL A 197 -12.42 22.98 4.82
CA VAL A 197 -11.30 22.79 3.89
C VAL A 197 -10.02 22.45 4.65
N TRP A 198 -9.56 23.35 5.52
CA TRP A 198 -8.24 23.21 6.16
C TRP A 198 -8.19 22.09 7.22
N ALA A 199 -9.16 22.04 8.14
CA ALA A 199 -9.12 21.03 9.20
C ALA A 199 -9.20 19.59 8.68
N PRO A 200 -10.12 19.23 7.74
CA PRO A 200 -10.15 17.88 7.18
C PRO A 200 -8.91 17.55 6.35
N ASP A 201 -8.29 18.54 5.69
CA ASP A 201 -7.01 18.36 4.98
C ASP A 201 -5.88 18.00 5.94
N VAL A 202 -5.75 18.71 7.07
CA VAL A 202 -4.76 18.41 8.10
C VAL A 202 -4.98 17.02 8.71
N TYR A 203 -6.21 16.69 9.10
CA TYR A 203 -6.51 15.37 9.67
C TYR A 203 -6.30 14.25 8.65
N GLY A 204 -6.66 14.48 7.38
CA GLY A 204 -6.39 13.58 6.26
C GLY A 204 -4.89 13.35 6.07
N SER A 205 -4.11 14.42 6.07
CA SER A 205 -2.64 14.37 5.98
C SER A 205 -1.99 13.62 7.13
N VAL A 206 -2.47 13.80 8.36
CA VAL A 206 -2.03 13.00 9.52
C VAL A 206 -2.33 11.52 9.31
N CYS A 207 -3.53 11.18 8.80
CA CYS A 207 -3.87 9.80 8.47
C CYS A 207 -2.92 9.22 7.41
N PHE A 208 -2.61 9.95 6.34
CA PHE A 208 -1.68 9.51 5.30
C PHE A 208 -0.26 9.29 5.83
N LEU A 209 0.22 10.16 6.73
CA LEU A 209 1.52 10.00 7.40
C LEU A 209 1.55 8.75 8.27
N VAL A 210 0.52 8.53 9.09
CA VAL A 210 0.40 7.35 9.96
C VAL A 210 0.33 6.08 9.12
N ALA A 211 -0.52 6.05 8.09
CA ALA A 211 -0.69 4.90 7.20
C ALA A 211 0.62 4.58 6.44
N SER A 212 1.28 5.59 5.89
CA SER A 212 2.57 5.44 5.21
C SER A 212 3.67 4.99 6.15
N GLY A 213 3.70 5.48 7.40
CA GLY A 213 4.62 5.02 8.43
C GLY A 213 4.41 3.54 8.78
N MET A 214 3.17 3.11 8.93
CA MET A 214 2.83 1.69 9.13
C MET A 214 3.26 0.84 7.94
N ALA A 215 2.89 1.22 6.72
CA ALA A 215 3.23 0.50 5.49
C ALA A 215 4.76 0.43 5.25
N TRP A 216 5.48 1.52 5.55
CA TRP A 216 6.93 1.55 5.50
C TRP A 216 7.54 0.62 6.55
N SER A 217 7.07 0.66 7.80
CA SER A 217 7.57 -0.22 8.87
C SER A 217 7.32 -1.71 8.60
N GLU A 218 6.25 -2.04 7.86
CA GLU A 218 5.96 -3.37 7.38
C GLU A 218 7.09 -3.88 6.47
N VAL A 219 7.36 -3.17 5.36
CA VAL A 219 8.39 -3.59 4.39
C VAL A 219 9.80 -3.51 4.96
N ASN A 220 10.02 -2.58 5.87
CA ASN A 220 11.31 -2.30 6.46
C ASN A 220 11.66 -3.27 7.61
N ARG A 221 10.77 -4.24 7.91
CA ARG A 221 10.96 -5.25 8.96
C ARG A 221 11.24 -4.63 10.34
N GLY A 222 10.59 -3.49 10.62
CA GLY A 222 10.81 -2.68 11.82
C GLY A 222 10.88 -1.18 11.53
N VAL A 223 11.15 -0.39 12.57
CA VAL A 223 11.15 1.09 12.50
C VAL A 223 12.48 1.72 12.04
N ARG A 224 13.57 0.95 12.03
CA ARG A 224 14.90 1.44 11.60
C ARG A 224 15.16 1.10 10.15
N PRO A 225 15.56 2.05 9.28
CA PRO A 225 15.75 1.78 7.85
C PRO A 225 16.64 0.55 7.58
N ARG A 226 16.12 -0.38 6.79
CA ARG A 226 16.74 -1.62 6.32
C ARG A 226 16.35 -1.84 4.86
N PRO A 227 17.05 -1.16 3.93
CA PRO A 227 16.80 -1.34 2.51
C PRO A 227 17.01 -2.81 2.12
N ASP A 228 16.00 -3.44 1.53
CA ASP A 228 16.07 -4.82 1.01
C ASP A 228 16.15 -4.87 -0.52
N GLY A 229 16.19 -3.70 -1.17
CA GLY A 229 16.23 -3.55 -2.63
C GLY A 229 14.92 -3.89 -3.35
N SER A 230 13.87 -4.30 -2.63
CA SER A 230 12.60 -4.71 -3.23
C SER A 230 11.83 -3.53 -3.82
N VAL A 231 11.04 -3.79 -4.86
CA VAL A 231 10.06 -2.81 -5.38
C VAL A 231 9.10 -2.38 -4.28
N GLY A 232 8.73 -3.30 -3.39
CA GLY A 232 7.88 -2.98 -2.26
C GLY A 232 8.46 -1.95 -1.29
N TRP A 233 9.76 -2.05 -0.98
CA TRP A 233 10.46 -1.07 -0.16
C TRP A 233 10.51 0.31 -0.83
N ARG A 234 10.80 0.36 -2.13
CA ARG A 234 10.79 1.60 -2.91
C ARG A 234 9.41 2.27 -2.89
N ILE A 235 8.33 1.50 -3.10
CA ILE A 235 6.94 1.99 -3.00
C ILE A 235 6.68 2.58 -1.61
N GLY A 236 7.06 1.86 -0.55
CA GLY A 236 6.87 2.34 0.82
C GLY A 236 7.62 3.65 1.09
N LEU A 237 8.86 3.78 0.60
CA LEU A 237 9.66 4.98 0.76
C LEU A 237 9.07 6.18 0.00
N VAL A 238 8.75 6.04 -1.29
CA VAL A 238 8.25 7.18 -2.09
C VAL A 238 6.88 7.66 -1.60
N ASN A 239 6.01 6.75 -1.14
CA ASN A 239 4.73 7.13 -0.54
C ASN A 239 4.91 7.82 0.82
N LEU A 240 5.88 7.40 1.63
CA LEU A 240 6.20 8.09 2.88
C LEU A 240 6.72 9.50 2.63
N VAL A 241 7.68 9.66 1.70
CA VAL A 241 8.17 10.98 1.29
C VAL A 241 7.04 11.84 0.74
N GLY A 242 6.17 11.27 -0.10
CA GLY A 242 5.01 11.96 -0.64
C GLY A 242 4.04 12.43 0.47
N SER A 243 3.78 11.57 1.46
CA SER A 243 2.92 11.91 2.60
C SER A 243 3.51 13.02 3.49
N ILE A 244 4.84 13.06 3.63
CA ILE A 244 5.54 14.15 4.33
C ILE A 244 5.38 15.47 3.57
N ALA A 245 5.64 15.48 2.26
CA ALA A 245 5.47 16.68 1.44
C ALA A 245 4.01 17.18 1.47
N PHE A 246 3.05 16.26 1.39
CA PHE A 246 1.63 16.56 1.50
C PHE A 246 1.26 17.13 2.88
N GLY A 247 1.78 16.55 3.96
CA GLY A 247 1.59 17.08 5.31
C GLY A 247 2.19 18.47 5.52
N VAL A 248 3.36 18.76 4.92
CA VAL A 248 3.95 20.11 4.92
C VAL A 248 3.04 21.10 4.20
N SER A 249 2.43 20.71 3.07
CA SER A 249 1.43 21.52 2.37
C SER A 249 0.23 21.86 3.26
N ALA A 250 -0.35 20.87 3.96
CA ALA A 250 -1.49 21.10 4.86
C ALA A 250 -1.17 22.05 6.04
N VAL A 251 0.05 21.98 6.58
CA VAL A 251 0.50 22.95 7.60
C VAL A 251 0.67 24.34 6.99
N ALA A 252 1.24 24.45 5.79
CA ALA A 252 1.41 25.70 5.06
C ALA A 252 0.08 26.36 4.65
N ALA A 253 -0.97 25.54 4.46
CA ALA A 253 -2.32 25.98 4.14
C ALA A 253 -3.07 26.61 5.33
N ARG A 254 -2.45 26.68 6.52
CA ARG A 254 -3.06 27.31 7.69
C ARG A 254 -3.51 28.73 7.35
N ILE A 255 -4.78 29.00 7.63
CA ILE A 255 -5.39 30.31 7.36
C ILE A 255 -4.89 31.33 8.38
N VAL A 256 -4.36 32.43 7.88
CA VAL A 256 -3.93 33.56 8.71
C VAL A 256 -5.16 34.39 9.06
N THR A 257 -5.46 34.54 10.35
CA THR A 257 -6.68 35.19 10.84
C THR A 257 -6.80 36.66 10.46
N THR A 258 -5.70 37.32 10.11
CA THR A 258 -5.68 38.74 9.72
C THR A 258 -5.97 38.96 8.24
N THR A 259 -5.63 38.01 7.36
CA THR A 259 -5.79 38.15 5.90
C THR A 259 -6.88 37.25 5.32
N GLY A 260 -7.26 36.18 6.02
CA GLY A 260 -8.17 35.16 5.49
C GLY A 260 -7.51 34.22 4.47
N GLU A 261 -6.23 34.41 4.18
CA GLU A 261 -5.46 33.68 3.16
C GLU A 261 -4.60 32.55 3.76
N PRO A 262 -4.18 31.56 2.95
CA PRO A 262 -3.17 30.58 3.35
C PRO A 262 -1.84 31.24 3.75
N ALA A 263 -1.19 30.68 4.78
CA ALA A 263 0.07 31.23 5.29
C ALA A 263 1.21 31.22 4.28
N ASN A 264 1.29 30.20 3.42
CA ASN A 264 2.29 30.12 2.35
C ASN A 264 1.78 29.31 1.16
N ILE A 265 1.15 30.00 0.19
CA ILE A 265 0.58 29.35 -1.00
C ILE A 265 1.64 28.65 -1.87
N THR A 266 2.85 29.19 -1.95
CA THR A 266 3.95 28.57 -2.69
C THR A 266 4.31 27.21 -2.10
N LEU A 267 4.39 27.13 -0.76
CA LEU A 267 4.69 25.88 -0.06
C LEU A 267 3.52 24.89 -0.13
N VAL A 268 2.28 25.38 -0.16
CA VAL A 268 1.09 24.55 -0.44
C VAL A 268 1.24 23.88 -1.80
N ASN A 269 1.40 24.65 -2.87
CA ASN A 269 1.48 24.12 -4.23
C ASN A 269 2.69 23.19 -4.41
N LEU A 270 3.86 23.59 -3.90
CA LEU A 270 5.07 22.76 -3.99
C LEU A 270 4.94 21.44 -3.22
N GLY A 271 4.44 21.49 -1.99
CA GLY A 271 4.25 20.29 -1.16
C GLY A 271 3.23 19.33 -1.76
N THR A 272 2.11 19.86 -2.27
CA THR A 272 1.08 19.09 -2.97
C THR A 272 1.64 18.44 -4.24
N PHE A 273 2.40 19.20 -5.05
CA PHE A 273 3.02 18.68 -6.27
C PHE A 273 4.05 17.57 -5.99
N VAL A 274 4.98 17.79 -5.05
CA VAL A 274 5.98 16.79 -4.66
C VAL A 274 5.31 15.55 -4.08
N GLY A 275 4.27 15.74 -3.26
CA GLY A 275 3.42 14.67 -2.74
C GLY A 275 2.82 13.82 -3.87
N ALA A 276 2.17 14.49 -4.82
CA ALA A 276 1.53 13.87 -5.98
C ALA A 276 2.52 13.07 -6.84
N VAL A 277 3.71 13.62 -7.10
CA VAL A 277 4.76 12.90 -7.84
C VAL A 277 5.23 11.65 -7.08
N GLY A 278 5.42 11.74 -5.76
CA GLY A 278 5.78 10.60 -4.91
C GLY A 278 4.74 9.47 -4.99
N PHE A 279 3.45 9.82 -4.88
CA PHE A 279 2.34 8.88 -5.02
C PHE A 279 2.22 8.29 -6.43
N LEU A 280 2.46 9.09 -7.47
CA LEU A 280 2.46 8.62 -8.86
C LEU A 280 3.55 7.58 -9.11
N VAL A 281 4.77 7.83 -8.62
CA VAL A 281 5.88 6.86 -8.70
C VAL A 281 5.50 5.56 -7.96
N GLY A 282 4.95 5.68 -6.75
CA GLY A 282 4.45 4.52 -5.99
C GLY A 282 3.37 3.74 -6.74
N ALA A 283 2.43 4.44 -7.37
CA ALA A 283 1.32 3.87 -8.11
C ALA A 283 1.76 3.07 -9.34
N VAL A 284 2.70 3.61 -10.13
CA VAL A 284 3.25 2.94 -11.33
C VAL A 284 4.06 1.71 -10.96
N LEU A 285 4.69 1.68 -9.78
CA LEU A 285 5.46 0.54 -9.31
C LEU A 285 4.60 -0.62 -8.78
N LEU A 286 3.32 -0.40 -8.43
CA LEU A 286 2.43 -1.44 -7.89
C LEU A 286 2.18 -2.61 -8.86
N PRO A 287 1.86 -2.37 -10.16
CA PRO A 287 1.77 -3.43 -11.16
C PRO A 287 3.12 -4.12 -11.40
N VAL A 288 4.22 -3.36 -11.44
CA VAL A 288 5.58 -3.89 -11.68
C VAL A 288 5.99 -4.86 -10.57
N GLU A 289 5.71 -4.54 -9.31
CA GLU A 289 5.94 -5.46 -8.19
C GLU A 289 5.17 -6.78 -8.39
N SER A 290 3.92 -6.69 -8.83
CA SER A 290 3.07 -7.86 -9.02
C SER A 290 3.51 -8.72 -10.21
N ALA A 291 4.03 -8.10 -11.27
CA ALA A 291 4.58 -8.79 -12.44
C ALA A 291 5.95 -9.43 -12.15
N ALA A 292 6.88 -8.69 -11.57
CA ALA A 292 8.22 -9.20 -11.23
C ALA A 292 8.19 -10.37 -10.24
N ASP A 293 7.24 -10.36 -9.31
CA ASP A 293 7.04 -11.49 -8.38
C ASP A 293 6.22 -12.64 -9.01
N GLY A 294 5.54 -12.42 -10.14
CA GLY A 294 4.77 -13.41 -10.90
C GLY A 294 5.56 -14.15 -11.99
N ASP A 295 6.47 -13.44 -12.68
CA ASP A 295 7.32 -14.00 -13.76
C ASP A 295 8.45 -14.91 -13.24
N ALA A 296 8.67 -14.94 -11.92
CA ALA A 296 9.50 -15.95 -11.29
C ALA A 296 8.86 -17.36 -11.29
N ALA A 297 7.65 -17.51 -11.85
CA ALA A 297 7.04 -18.80 -12.14
C ALA A 297 7.58 -19.35 -13.48
N PRO A 298 8.18 -20.55 -13.53
CA PRO A 298 8.66 -21.09 -14.79
C PRO A 298 7.48 -21.37 -15.74
N SER A 299 7.62 -20.88 -16.98
CA SER A 299 6.89 -21.40 -18.12
C SER A 299 7.08 -22.91 -18.17
N SER A 300 5.97 -23.64 -18.32
CA SER A 300 5.88 -25.10 -18.48
C SER A 300 7.13 -25.77 -19.05
N SER A 301 7.58 -26.84 -18.37
CA SER A 301 8.63 -27.76 -18.83
C SER A 301 8.48 -28.15 -20.31
N PRO A 302 9.59 -28.43 -21.02
CA PRO A 302 9.52 -28.97 -22.37
C PRO A 302 8.74 -30.28 -22.33
N ARG A 303 7.84 -30.48 -23.30
CA ARG A 303 7.23 -31.80 -23.56
C ARG A 303 8.38 -32.81 -23.65
N THR A 304 8.57 -33.59 -22.58
CA THR A 304 9.41 -34.79 -22.64
C THR A 304 8.85 -35.66 -23.75
N GLY A 305 9.71 -35.95 -24.71
CA GLY A 305 9.37 -36.73 -25.88
C GLY A 305 8.86 -38.09 -25.45
N ASP A 306 7.63 -38.39 -25.84
CA ASP A 306 7.08 -39.74 -25.82
C ASP A 306 6.20 -39.98 -27.06
N ASP A 307 6.70 -39.52 -28.21
CA ASP A 307 6.09 -39.76 -29.54
C ASP A 307 7.09 -40.41 -30.53
N ALA A 308 8.25 -40.86 -30.05
CA ALA A 308 9.26 -41.53 -30.88
C ALA A 308 9.13 -43.06 -30.93
N LEU A 309 8.17 -43.67 -30.22
CA LEU A 309 7.99 -45.14 -30.18
C LEU A 309 6.67 -45.65 -30.78
N ARG A 310 5.81 -44.78 -31.35
CA ARG A 310 4.56 -45.18 -32.03
C ARG A 310 4.61 -45.13 -33.57
N ARG A 311 5.80 -45.23 -34.17
CA ARG A 311 5.98 -45.35 -35.64
C ARG A 311 6.91 -46.50 -36.06
N ARG A 312 6.96 -47.59 -35.28
CA ARG A 312 7.53 -48.87 -35.70
C ARG A 312 6.74 -50.02 -35.09
N SER A 313 5.56 -50.28 -35.64
CA SER A 313 4.83 -51.55 -35.57
C SER A 313 3.91 -51.62 -36.78
#